data_AF-A0ABD7QSR7-F1
#
_entry.id   AF-A0ABD7QSR7-F1
#
_cell.length_a   1.000
_cell.length_b   1.000
_cell.length_c   1.000
_cell.angle_alpha   90.00
_cell.angle_beta   90.00
_cell.angle_gamma   90.00
#
_symmetry.space_group_name_H-M   'P 1'
#
loop_
_entity.id
_entity.type
_entity.pdbx_description
1 polymer ?
#
loop_
_entity_poly.entity_id
_entity_poly.type
_entity_poly.pdbx_seq_one_letter_code
_entity_poly.pdbx_strand_id
1 'polypeptide(L)'
;MVLALVVTGGLAGCDAEGRVQPRRDTEEKSVACASRIALDTPAERRAAADLVVDAEVDKTGRTVEFQGVYDVYDASVTDVSKGDDPGHTIQVISTSDQCETSGEPVEYFDGDVLEDEGRFRLYLTKADPEDDDSVWRLVVPGAAEPLTTG
;
A
#
# COMPACT_ATOMS: atom_id res chain seq x y z
N MET A 1 15.57 -0.27 58.04
CA MET A 1 14.25 0.04 57.48
C MET A 1 14.39 1.28 56.62
N VAL A 2 13.93 1.19 55.37
CA VAL A 2 14.33 2.04 54.24
C VAL A 2 13.50 3.32 54.20
N LEU A 3 14.19 4.44 53.97
CA LEU A 3 13.68 5.79 53.74
C LEU A 3 13.06 5.85 52.34
N ALA A 4 11.80 6.28 52.21
CA ALA A 4 11.14 6.50 50.91
C ALA A 4 10.92 8.00 50.67
N LEU A 5 11.21 8.38 49.43
CA LEU A 5 11.46 9.71 48.90
C LEU A 5 10.40 9.99 47.81
N VAL A 6 10.17 11.28 47.50
CA VAL A 6 9.56 11.83 46.26
C VAL A 6 8.03 11.63 46.12
N VAL A 7 7.20 12.49 45.50
CA VAL A 7 7.38 13.62 44.56
C VAL A 7 6.23 14.61 44.74
N THR A 8 6.53 15.89 44.61
CA THR A 8 5.62 17.02 44.46
C THR A 8 4.91 17.06 43.09
N GLY A 9 3.59 17.26 43.12
CA GLY A 9 2.85 18.25 42.32
C GLY A 9 2.97 18.26 40.80
N GLY A 10 1.87 17.92 40.12
CA GLY A 10 1.57 18.32 38.75
C GLY A 10 0.09 18.05 38.45
N LEU A 11 -0.73 19.10 38.45
CA LEU A 11 -2.18 19.05 38.29
C LEU A 11 -2.57 18.51 36.89
N ALA A 12 -2.98 17.25 36.81
CA ALA A 12 -3.85 16.79 35.72
C ALA A 12 -5.29 17.12 36.15
N GLY A 13 -5.90 18.08 35.46
CA GLY A 13 -7.30 18.44 35.65
C GLY A 13 -8.18 17.20 35.50
N CYS A 14 -8.81 16.79 36.59
CA CYS A 14 -9.88 15.81 36.59
C CYS A 14 -11.19 16.59 36.53
N ASP A 15 -11.92 16.51 35.42
CA ASP A 15 -13.33 16.88 35.45
C ASP A 15 -14.13 15.80 36.19
N ALA A 16 -15.16 16.24 36.91
CA ALA A 16 -15.87 15.49 37.96
C ALA A 16 -16.72 14.28 37.47
N GLU A 17 -16.52 13.83 36.23
CA GLU A 17 -17.38 12.81 35.58
C GLU A 17 -16.64 11.52 35.21
N GLY A 18 -15.36 11.36 35.60
CA GLY A 18 -14.68 10.07 35.57
C GLY A 18 -14.57 9.42 34.18
N ARG A 19 -14.72 10.17 33.09
CA ARG A 19 -14.53 9.67 31.74
C ARG A 19 -13.08 9.92 31.33
N VAL A 20 -12.31 8.85 31.22
CA VAL A 20 -11.03 8.85 30.52
C VAL A 20 -11.32 9.36 29.11
N GLN A 21 -10.87 10.58 28.80
CA GLN A 21 -10.81 10.99 27.41
C GLN A 21 -9.85 10.01 26.73
N PRO A 22 -10.27 9.27 25.68
CA PRO A 22 -9.29 8.57 24.89
C PRO A 22 -8.33 9.66 24.43
N ARG A 23 -7.04 9.50 24.78
CA ARG A 23 -6.00 10.15 24.01
C ARG A 23 -6.36 9.82 22.57
N ARG A 24 -6.50 10.85 21.74
CA ARG A 24 -6.20 10.63 20.33
C ARG A 24 -4.71 10.32 20.31
N ASP A 25 -4.37 9.10 20.69
CA ASP A 25 -3.33 8.36 20.04
C ASP A 25 -3.83 8.36 18.60
N THR A 26 -3.46 9.41 17.86
CA THR A 26 -3.17 9.22 16.47
C THR A 26 -2.10 8.14 16.51
N GLU A 27 -2.54 6.88 16.52
CA GLU A 27 -1.78 5.80 15.92
C GLU A 27 -1.53 6.34 14.52
N GLU A 28 -0.42 7.08 14.41
CA GLU A 28 0.46 7.06 13.27
C GLU A 28 0.68 5.57 13.06
N LYS A 29 -0.29 4.94 12.38
CA LYS A 29 -0.13 3.64 11.79
C LYS A 29 0.97 3.91 10.80
N SER A 30 2.20 3.72 11.27
CA SER A 30 3.37 3.62 10.44
C SER A 30 2.97 2.57 9.43
N VAL A 31 2.60 3.03 8.25
CA VAL A 31 2.11 2.18 7.19
C VAL A 31 3.33 1.37 6.84
N ALA A 32 3.40 0.16 7.37
CA ALA A 32 4.45 -0.79 7.05
C ALA A 32 4.23 -1.16 5.59
N CYS A 33 4.69 -0.28 4.71
CA CYS A 33 4.66 -0.51 3.30
C CYS A 33 5.44 -1.78 3.04
N ALA A 34 5.00 -2.54 2.04
CA ALA A 34 5.67 -3.76 1.62
C ALA A 34 7.17 -3.45 1.60
N SER A 35 7.89 -4.07 2.53
CA SER A 35 9.30 -3.80 2.78
C SER A 35 10.02 -3.80 1.44
N ARG A 36 10.79 -2.75 1.14
CA ARG A 36 11.52 -2.61 -0.13
C ARG A 36 12.43 -3.81 -0.34
N ILE A 37 11.92 -4.86 -0.97
CA ILE A 37 12.73 -5.86 -1.63
C ILE A 37 13.09 -5.22 -2.96
N ALA A 38 14.37 -4.97 -3.21
CA ALA A 38 14.82 -4.46 -4.51
C ALA A 38 14.57 -5.56 -5.56
N LEU A 39 13.40 -5.51 -6.20
CA LEU A 39 13.04 -6.37 -7.33
C LEU A 39 13.31 -5.58 -8.60
N ASP A 40 14.59 -5.41 -8.89
CA ASP A 40 15.06 -4.52 -9.96
C ASP A 40 14.88 -5.14 -11.35
N THR A 41 14.77 -6.47 -11.43
CA THR A 41 14.59 -7.19 -12.70
C THR A 41 13.17 -7.74 -12.88
N PRO A 42 12.70 -7.87 -14.14
CA PRO A 42 11.42 -8.53 -14.44
C PRO A 42 11.32 -9.97 -13.90
N ALA A 43 12.45 -10.70 -13.86
CA ALA A 43 12.51 -12.06 -13.33
C ALA A 43 12.26 -12.09 -11.82
N GLU A 44 12.83 -11.16 -11.06
CA GLU A 44 12.62 -11.02 -9.61
C GLU A 44 11.18 -10.59 -9.30
N ARG A 45 10.65 -9.63 -10.05
CA ARG A 45 9.24 -9.19 -9.94
C ARG A 45 8.29 -10.34 -10.22
N ARG A 46 8.53 -11.11 -11.29
CA ARG A 46 7.75 -12.31 -11.62
C ARG A 46 7.85 -13.38 -10.54
N ALA A 47 8.99 -13.55 -9.89
CA ALA A 47 9.15 -14.54 -8.83
C ALA A 47 8.30 -14.17 -7.61
N ALA A 48 8.28 -12.90 -7.23
CA ALA A 48 7.53 -12.39 -6.09
C ALA A 48 6.02 -12.21 -6.35
N ALA A 49 5.60 -12.05 -7.60
CA ALA A 49 4.19 -11.83 -7.96
C ALA A 49 3.34 -13.09 -7.82
N ASP A 50 2.13 -12.94 -7.30
CA ASP A 50 1.12 -14.01 -7.32
C ASP A 50 0.44 -14.07 -8.70
N LEU A 51 0.30 -12.92 -9.35
CA LEU A 51 -0.35 -12.74 -10.65
C LEU A 51 0.50 -11.83 -11.55
N VAL A 52 0.65 -12.20 -12.83
CA VAL A 52 1.28 -11.34 -13.84
C VAL A 52 0.40 -11.27 -15.07
N VAL A 53 -0.08 -10.06 -15.37
CA VAL A 53 -1.03 -9.80 -16.46
C VAL A 53 -0.54 -8.68 -17.36
N ASP A 54 -0.90 -8.75 -18.63
CA ASP A 54 -0.83 -7.62 -19.54
C ASP A 54 -2.23 -6.98 -19.56
N ALA A 55 -2.33 -5.70 -19.25
CA ALA A 55 -3.59 -5.01 -19.10
C ALA A 55 -3.55 -3.58 -19.65
N GLU A 56 -4.71 -3.10 -20.08
CA GLU A 56 -4.98 -1.68 -20.27
C GLU A 56 -5.48 -1.09 -18.96
N VAL A 57 -4.81 -0.06 -18.47
CA VAL A 57 -5.00 0.54 -17.16
C VAL A 57 -5.59 1.92 -17.33
N ASP A 58 -6.75 2.13 -16.72
CA ASP A 58 -7.50 3.38 -16.74
C ASP A 58 -7.71 3.88 -15.31
N LYS A 59 -7.59 5.19 -15.11
CA LYS A 59 -7.78 5.81 -13.79
C LYS A 59 -9.28 5.89 -13.49
N THR A 60 -9.67 5.42 -12.31
CA THR A 60 -11.09 5.42 -11.93
C THR A 60 -11.54 6.72 -11.25
N GLY A 61 -10.58 7.53 -10.78
CA GLY A 61 -10.84 8.69 -9.92
C GLY A 61 -11.34 8.35 -8.53
N ARG A 62 -11.33 7.06 -8.15
CA ARG A 62 -11.67 6.57 -6.81
C ARG A 62 -10.40 6.35 -6.00
N THR A 63 -10.50 6.56 -4.70
CA THR A 63 -9.47 6.17 -3.74
C THR A 63 -10.01 5.13 -2.77
N VAL A 64 -9.11 4.32 -2.21
CA VAL A 64 -9.42 3.41 -1.10
C VAL A 64 -8.54 3.72 0.09
N GLU A 65 -9.12 3.65 1.29
CA GLU A 65 -8.43 3.85 2.55
C GLU A 65 -8.14 2.49 3.19
N PHE A 66 -6.94 1.96 2.98
CA PHE A 66 -6.49 0.70 3.57
C PHE A 66 -5.09 0.86 4.14
N GLN A 67 -4.99 1.30 5.40
CA GLN A 67 -3.71 1.66 6.03
C GLN A 67 -3.01 2.83 5.30
N GLY A 68 -3.73 3.63 4.52
CA GLY A 68 -3.21 4.72 3.70
C GLY A 68 -4.24 5.05 2.63
N VAL A 69 -4.09 6.17 1.93
CA VAL A 69 -4.96 6.53 0.80
C VAL A 69 -4.27 6.07 -0.49
N TYR A 70 -4.96 5.27 -1.29
CA TYR A 70 -4.45 4.74 -2.56
C TYR A 70 -5.39 5.09 -3.69
N ASP A 71 -4.85 5.47 -4.84
CA ASP A 71 -5.62 5.59 -6.08
C ASP A 71 -6.00 4.20 -6.60
N VAL A 72 -7.22 4.06 -7.09
CA VAL A 72 -7.70 2.83 -7.73
C VAL A 72 -7.70 3.00 -9.24
N TYR A 73 -7.11 2.01 -9.91
CA TYR A 73 -7.13 1.85 -11.36
C TYR A 73 -7.94 0.62 -11.73
N ASP A 74 -8.68 0.70 -12.83
CA ASP A 74 -9.28 -0.46 -13.45
C ASP A 74 -8.28 -0.98 -14.49
N ALA A 75 -7.89 -2.25 -14.36
CA ALA A 75 -7.00 -2.92 -15.29
C ALA A 75 -7.80 -3.95 -16.09
N SER A 76 -8.02 -3.64 -17.36
CA SER A 76 -8.66 -4.52 -18.34
C SER A 76 -7.64 -5.55 -18.83
N VAL A 77 -7.78 -6.79 -18.37
CA VAL A 77 -6.82 -7.87 -18.62
C VAL A 77 -6.91 -8.35 -20.07
N THR A 78 -5.77 -8.35 -20.75
CA THR A 78 -5.61 -8.79 -22.14
C THR A 78 -4.85 -10.11 -22.26
N ASP A 79 -3.92 -10.38 -21.36
CA ASP A 79 -3.18 -11.65 -21.28
C ASP A 79 -2.83 -11.96 -19.81
N VAL A 80 -2.79 -13.25 -19.47
CA VAL A 80 -2.37 -13.74 -18.14
C VAL A 80 -1.15 -14.63 -18.34
N SER A 81 -0.01 -14.17 -17.83
CA SER A 81 1.26 -14.88 -17.98
C SER A 81 1.67 -15.67 -16.74
N LYS A 82 1.11 -15.37 -15.55
CA LYS A 82 1.32 -16.11 -14.28
C LYS A 82 0.10 -15.93 -13.38
N GLY A 83 -0.26 -16.96 -12.61
CA GLY A 83 -1.37 -16.92 -11.66
C GLY A 83 -2.66 -17.50 -12.24
N ASP A 84 -3.69 -17.60 -11.42
CA ASP A 84 -5.03 -17.96 -11.87
C ASP A 84 -5.67 -16.80 -12.65
N ASP A 85 -6.58 -17.13 -13.58
CA ASP A 85 -7.31 -16.14 -14.37
C ASP A 85 -8.16 -15.26 -13.44
N PRO A 86 -7.87 -13.95 -13.32
CA PRO A 86 -8.59 -13.08 -12.42
C PRO A 86 -9.86 -12.50 -13.05
N GLY A 87 -10.17 -12.87 -14.30
CA GLY A 87 -11.27 -12.32 -15.08
C GLY A 87 -10.86 -11.13 -15.95
N HIS A 88 -11.85 -10.52 -16.60
CA HIS A 88 -11.62 -9.50 -17.63
C HIS A 88 -11.18 -8.13 -17.11
N THR A 89 -11.56 -7.79 -15.88
CA THR A 89 -11.21 -6.50 -15.27
C THR A 89 -10.90 -6.71 -13.81
N ILE A 90 -9.78 -6.17 -13.36
CA ILE A 90 -9.34 -6.21 -11.97
C ILE A 90 -9.10 -4.79 -11.46
N GLN A 91 -9.29 -4.58 -10.15
CA GLN A 91 -8.92 -3.32 -9.51
C GLN A 91 -7.49 -3.43 -8.99
N VAL A 92 -6.66 -2.46 -9.40
CA VAL A 92 -5.27 -2.33 -8.99
C VAL A 92 -5.12 -1.03 -8.22
N ILE A 93 -4.55 -1.09 -7.02
CA ILE A 93 -4.25 0.10 -6.24
C ILE A 93 -2.83 0.59 -6.53
N SER A 94 -2.66 1.92 -6.50
CA SER A 94 -1.34 2.56 -6.59
C SER A 94 -0.43 2.13 -5.44
N THR A 95 0.84 2.51 -5.50
CA THR A 95 1.66 2.58 -4.28
C THR A 95 1.35 3.88 -3.55
N SER A 96 1.02 3.79 -2.25
CA SER A 96 0.67 4.98 -1.45
C SER A 96 1.86 5.89 -1.26
N ASP A 97 1.69 7.18 -1.57
CA ASP A 97 2.63 8.27 -1.32
C ASP A 97 2.89 8.53 0.18
N GLN A 98 2.14 7.87 1.07
CA GLN A 98 2.25 7.99 2.52
C GLN A 98 3.09 6.88 3.14
N CYS A 99 3.87 6.17 2.34
CA CYS A 99 4.72 5.10 2.82
C CYS A 99 5.91 5.64 3.60
N GLU A 100 6.16 5.07 4.78
CA GLU A 100 7.33 5.39 5.61
C GLU A 100 8.14 4.12 5.89
N THR A 101 9.47 4.17 5.68
CA THR A 101 10.39 3.12 6.14
C THR A 101 11.18 3.67 7.30
N SER A 102 11.05 3.06 8.48
CA SER A 102 11.73 3.51 9.71
C SER A 102 11.42 4.96 10.11
N GLY A 103 10.21 5.45 9.81
CA GLY A 103 9.79 6.83 10.10
C GLY A 103 10.33 7.88 9.14
N GLU A 104 10.95 7.46 8.03
CA GLU A 104 11.30 8.36 6.92
C GLU A 104 10.33 8.13 5.75
N PRO A 105 9.75 9.19 5.17
CA PRO A 105 8.91 9.07 3.99
C PRO A 105 9.71 8.42 2.86
N VAL A 106 9.13 7.37 2.28
CA VAL A 106 9.67 6.69 1.11
C VAL A 106 9.41 7.59 -0.09
N GLU A 107 10.44 8.32 -0.53
CA GLU A 107 10.38 9.03 -1.79
C GLU A 107 10.36 8.03 -2.95
N TYR A 108 9.22 7.92 -3.63
CA TYR A 108 9.13 7.32 -4.95
C TYR A 108 9.64 8.35 -5.96
N PHE A 109 10.95 8.31 -6.24
CA PHE A 109 11.59 9.27 -7.15
C PHE A 109 10.97 9.33 -8.56
N ASP A 110 10.23 8.28 -8.95
CA ASP A 110 9.58 8.17 -10.26
C ASP A 110 8.04 8.31 -10.22
N GLY A 111 7.45 8.56 -9.04
CA GLY A 111 5.98 8.67 -8.88
C GLY A 111 5.22 7.35 -9.07
N ASP A 112 3.89 7.44 -9.23
CA ASP A 112 3.06 6.29 -9.58
C ASP A 112 3.16 5.99 -11.08
N VAL A 113 3.77 4.86 -11.41
CA VAL A 113 3.95 4.37 -12.79
C VAL A 113 2.62 4.20 -13.55
N LEU A 114 1.50 4.07 -12.83
CA LEU A 114 0.17 3.93 -13.42
C LEU A 114 -0.53 5.28 -13.68
N GLU A 115 0.05 6.41 -13.24
CA GLU A 115 -0.55 7.74 -13.38
C GLU A 115 -0.74 8.14 -14.86
N ASP A 116 0.18 7.73 -15.73
CA ASP A 116 0.14 8.04 -17.17
C ASP A 116 -0.91 7.23 -17.95
N GLU A 117 -1.60 6.27 -17.30
CA GLU A 117 -2.57 5.35 -17.92
C GLU A 117 -2.00 4.57 -19.12
N GLY A 118 -2.78 3.66 -19.70
CA GLY A 118 -2.41 2.91 -20.91
C GLY A 118 -2.02 1.46 -20.65
N ARG A 119 -1.20 0.88 -21.53
CA ARG A 119 -0.97 -0.58 -21.51
C ARG A 119 0.31 -0.94 -20.77
N PHE A 120 0.17 -1.88 -19.83
CA PHE A 120 1.26 -2.32 -18.97
C PHE A 120 1.25 -3.83 -18.78
N ARG A 121 2.43 -4.39 -18.57
CA ARG A 121 2.59 -5.65 -17.84
C ARG A 121 2.67 -5.35 -16.36
N LEU A 122 1.72 -5.89 -15.60
CA LEU A 122 1.57 -5.68 -14.16
C LEU A 122 2.07 -6.90 -13.39
N TYR A 123 2.90 -6.66 -12.37
CA TYR A 123 3.37 -7.70 -11.44
C TYR A 123 2.67 -7.53 -10.10
N LEU A 124 1.72 -8.41 -9.81
CA LEU A 124 0.70 -8.20 -8.80
C LEU A 124 0.77 -9.20 -7.64
N THR A 125 0.38 -8.71 -6.47
CA THR A 125 0.08 -9.50 -5.26
C THR A 125 -1.21 -8.98 -4.66
N LYS A 126 -1.88 -9.79 -3.84
CA LYS A 126 -3.08 -9.34 -3.11
C LYS A 126 -2.69 -8.30 -2.06
N ALA A 127 -3.49 -7.24 -1.94
CA ALA A 127 -3.28 -6.23 -0.90
C ALA A 127 -3.49 -6.82 0.50
N ASP A 128 -4.44 -7.75 0.62
CA ASP A 128 -4.65 -8.62 1.77
C ASP A 128 -4.60 -10.09 1.31
N PRO A 129 -3.53 -10.83 1.60
CA PRO A 129 -3.38 -12.22 1.15
C PRO A 129 -4.29 -13.21 1.87
N GLU A 130 -4.95 -12.82 2.96
CA GLU A 130 -5.93 -13.67 3.67
C GLU A 130 -7.34 -13.51 3.09
N ASP A 131 -7.55 -12.55 2.19
CA ASP A 131 -8.84 -12.25 1.55
C ASP A 131 -8.73 -12.46 0.01
N ASP A 132 -9.41 -13.49 -0.49
CA ASP A 132 -9.40 -13.85 -1.91
C ASP A 132 -10.05 -12.77 -2.82
N ASP A 133 -10.95 -11.95 -2.29
CA ASP A 133 -11.63 -10.86 -2.98
C ASP A 133 -10.86 -9.53 -2.84
N SER A 134 -9.70 -9.54 -2.18
CA SER A 134 -8.87 -8.36 -2.00
C SER A 134 -8.42 -7.75 -3.33
N VAL A 135 -8.29 -6.43 -3.34
CA VAL A 135 -7.76 -5.67 -4.47
C VAL A 135 -6.31 -6.07 -4.76
N TRP A 136 -5.90 -5.92 -6.00
CA TRP A 136 -4.53 -6.19 -6.40
C TRP A 136 -3.66 -4.97 -6.15
N ARG A 137 -2.39 -5.19 -5.82
CA ARG A 137 -1.37 -4.15 -5.77
C ARG A 137 -0.11 -4.62 -6.49
N LEU A 138 0.71 -3.66 -6.93
CA LEU A 138 2.03 -3.98 -7.44
C LEU A 138 2.90 -4.62 -6.34
N VAL A 139 3.72 -5.62 -6.69
CA VAL A 139 4.63 -6.28 -5.73
C VAL A 139 5.63 -5.30 -5.10
N VAL A 140 6.08 -4.33 -5.88
CA VAL A 140 6.85 -3.16 -5.44
C VAL A 140 6.40 -1.93 -6.24
N PRO A 141 6.61 -0.72 -5.70
CA PRO A 141 6.46 0.50 -6.49
C PRO A 141 7.24 0.40 -7.80
N GLY A 142 6.61 0.70 -8.92
CA GLY A 142 7.23 0.59 -10.25
C GLY A 142 7.32 -0.83 -10.82
N ALA A 143 6.69 -1.83 -10.21
CA ALA A 143 6.56 -3.18 -10.78
C ALA A 143 5.49 -3.25 -11.89
N ALA A 144 5.54 -2.30 -12.81
CA ALA A 144 4.79 -2.30 -14.06
C ALA A 144 5.76 -1.98 -15.20
N GLU A 145 5.57 -2.62 -16.36
CA GLU A 145 6.37 -2.38 -17.55
C GLU A 145 5.45 -1.87 -18.68
N PRO A 146 5.70 -0.69 -19.25
CA PRO A 146 4.87 -0.16 -20.33
C PRO A 146 4.99 -1.04 -21.59
N LEU A 147 3.85 -1.45 -22.12
CA LEU A 147 3.74 -2.20 -23.37
C LEU A 147 3.62 -1.21 -24.52
N THR A 148 4.78 -0.79 -25.03
CA THR A 148 4.82 0.03 -26.25
C THR A 148 4.09 -0.72 -27.38
N THR A 149 3.15 -0.05 -28.03
CA THR A 149 2.59 -0.55 -29.30
C THR A 149 3.76 -0.61 -30.28
N GLY A 150 4.21 -1.83 -30.60
CA GLY A 150 5.02 -2.05 -31.80
C GLY A 150 4.24 -1.70 -33.05
#